data_AF-A0A2N9X6N8-F1
#
_entry.id   AF-A0A2N9X6N8-F1
#
_cell.length_a   1.000
_cell.length_b   1.000
_cell.length_c   1.000
_cell.angle_alpha   90.00
_cell.angle_beta   90.00
_cell.angle_gamma   90.00
#
_symmetry.space_group_name_H-M   'P 1'
#
loop_
_entity.id
_entity.type
_entity.pdbx_description
1 polymer ?
#
loop_
_entity_poly.entity_id
_entity_poly.type
_entity_poly.pdbx_seq_one_letter_code
_entity_poly.pdbx_strand_id
1 'polypeptide(L)'
;MQTRLSKTRLVILTVVSLLLEGCSISDWYNGYYVERSSSSSFDKKSDAYYNAESPQMKELRSKNDAYCTELSEKPENRVARIGFPNGVWNQPMYEQCMEKRGTPTYGAYVSEQVKKRDAERRARGEIFSPNM
;
A
#
# COMPACT_ATOMS: atom_id res chain seq x y z
N MET A 1 59.80 6.27 11.22
CA MET A 1 58.90 6.17 10.04
C MET A 1 57.66 5.28 10.29
N GLN A 2 57.63 4.44 11.32
CA GLN A 2 56.58 3.44 11.57
C GLN A 2 55.30 3.99 12.25
N THR A 3 55.42 5.04 13.08
CA THR A 3 54.30 5.66 13.82
C THR A 3 53.40 6.58 12.99
N ARG A 4 53.87 7.06 11.82
CA ARG A 4 53.02 7.84 10.88
C ARG A 4 52.11 6.91 10.07
N LEU A 5 52.64 5.77 9.61
CA LEU A 5 51.87 4.76 8.86
C LEU A 5 50.73 4.15 9.69
N SER A 6 50.90 3.95 11.00
CA SER A 6 49.85 3.44 11.88
C SER A 6 48.71 4.44 12.06
N LYS A 7 49.02 5.74 12.21
CA LYS A 7 48.01 6.81 12.32
C LYS A 7 47.19 6.97 11.04
N THR A 8 47.85 6.93 9.87
CA THR A 8 47.14 7.02 8.58
C THR A 8 46.21 5.81 8.35
N ARG A 9 46.64 4.60 8.71
CA ARG A 9 45.78 3.40 8.65
C ARG A 9 44.59 3.48 9.59
N LEU A 10 44.79 4.01 10.80
CA LEU A 10 43.70 4.19 11.76
C LEU A 10 42.63 5.16 11.23
N VAL A 11 43.06 6.28 10.63
CA VAL A 11 42.15 7.27 10.02
C VAL A 11 41.38 6.66 8.85
N ILE A 12 42.04 5.89 7.98
CA ILE A 12 41.38 5.23 6.85
C ILE A 12 40.33 4.23 7.35
N LEU A 13 40.66 3.41 8.36
CA LEU A 13 39.71 2.46 8.94
C LEU A 13 38.50 3.17 9.55
N THR A 14 38.70 4.27 10.29
CA THR A 14 37.57 5.03 10.85
C THR A 14 36.68 5.66 9.78
N VAL A 15 37.25 6.17 8.69
CA VAL A 15 36.47 6.76 7.59
C VAL A 15 35.69 5.68 6.85
N VAL A 16 36.32 4.53 6.58
CA VAL A 16 35.66 3.40 5.92
C VAL A 16 34.52 2.83 6.79
N SER A 17 34.71 2.70 8.10
CA SER A 17 33.64 2.25 9.01
C SER A 17 32.45 3.22 9.02
N LEU A 18 32.68 4.53 9.08
CA LEU A 18 31.61 5.53 9.04
C LEU A 18 30.84 5.54 7.71
N LEU A 19 31.54 5.32 6.58
CA LEU A 19 30.90 5.25 5.26
C LEU A 19 30.06 3.99 5.07
N LEU A 20 30.48 2.85 5.64
CA LEU A 20 29.74 1.59 5.58
C LEU A 20 28.46 1.61 6.43
N GLU A 21 28.51 2.21 7.63
CA GLU A 21 27.33 2.37 8.48
C GLU A 21 26.37 3.46 7.97
N GLY A 22 26.89 4.50 7.33
CA GLY A 22 26.11 5.62 6.80
C GLY A 22 25.12 5.22 5.69
N CYS A 23 25.48 4.25 4.84
CA CYS A 23 24.57 3.76 3.79
C CYS A 23 23.34 3.10 4.41
N SER A 24 23.53 2.22 5.40
CA SER A 24 22.43 1.52 6.09
C SER A 24 21.52 2.46 6.88
N ILE A 25 22.06 3.51 7.49
CA ILE A 25 21.27 4.49 8.25
C ILE A 25 20.46 5.36 7.31
N SER A 26 21.03 5.78 6.17
CA SER A 26 20.31 6.59 5.19
C SER A 26 19.17 5.83 4.52
N ASP A 27 19.34 4.54 4.21
CA ASP A 27 18.30 3.69 3.64
C ASP A 27 17.19 3.40 4.67
N TRP A 28 17.55 3.15 5.94
CA TRP A 28 16.58 2.98 7.02
C TRP A 28 15.78 4.26 7.28
N TYR A 29 16.46 5.40 7.34
CA TYR A 29 15.82 6.70 7.56
C TYR A 29 14.92 7.06 6.38
N ASN A 30 15.42 7.01 5.15
CA ASN A 30 14.62 7.29 3.96
C ASN A 30 13.45 6.30 3.83
N GLY A 31 13.66 5.01 4.05
CA GLY A 31 12.61 4.00 4.04
C GLY A 31 11.52 4.30 5.07
N TYR A 32 11.90 4.56 6.32
CA TYR A 32 10.96 4.82 7.41
C TYR A 32 10.10 6.08 7.17
N TYR A 33 10.70 7.19 6.73
CA TYR A 33 9.97 8.44 6.48
C TYR A 33 9.18 8.40 5.16
N VAL A 34 9.67 7.73 4.13
CA VAL A 34 8.91 7.50 2.88
C VAL A 34 7.69 6.64 3.17
N GLU A 35 7.85 5.54 3.91
CA GLU A 35 6.72 4.69 4.32
C GLU A 35 5.71 5.50 5.14
N ARG A 36 6.16 6.20 6.18
CA ARG A 36 5.28 7.00 7.04
C ARG A 36 4.54 8.11 6.27
N SER A 37 5.23 8.81 5.39
CA SER A 37 4.62 9.86 4.56
C SER A 37 3.64 9.26 3.55
N SER A 38 3.96 8.10 2.97
CA SER A 38 3.07 7.39 2.05
C SER A 38 1.78 6.94 2.75
N SER A 39 1.87 6.34 3.94
CA SER A 39 0.73 5.96 4.77
C SER A 39 -0.11 7.17 5.16
N SER A 40 0.52 8.24 5.67
CA SER A 40 -0.22 9.46 6.02
C SER A 40 -0.91 10.09 4.80
N SER A 41 -0.29 10.04 3.63
CA SER A 41 -0.91 10.54 2.40
C SER A 41 -2.07 9.67 1.94
N PHE A 42 -1.99 8.36 2.15
CA PHE A 42 -3.06 7.42 1.85
C PHE A 42 -4.26 7.67 2.75
N ASP A 43 -4.04 7.80 4.06
CA ASP A 43 -5.08 8.08 5.05
C ASP A 43 -5.80 9.39 4.71
N LYS A 44 -5.07 10.47 4.46
CA LYS A 44 -5.66 11.77 4.07
C LYS A 44 -6.53 11.69 2.83
N LYS A 45 -6.10 10.93 1.81
CA LYS A 45 -6.87 10.77 0.57
C LYS A 45 -8.07 9.85 0.76
N SER A 46 -7.94 8.82 1.59
CA SER A 46 -9.03 7.95 2.01
C SER A 46 -10.11 8.77 2.74
N ASP A 47 -9.70 9.60 3.71
CA ASP A 47 -10.60 10.51 4.43
C ASP A 47 -11.28 11.48 3.48
N ALA A 48 -10.52 12.11 2.58
CA ALA A 48 -11.08 13.02 1.58
C ALA A 48 -12.11 12.33 0.67
N TYR A 49 -11.84 11.08 0.26
CA TYR A 49 -12.75 10.28 -0.54
C TYR A 49 -14.08 10.04 0.17
N TYR A 50 -14.06 9.53 1.41
CA TYR A 50 -15.30 9.28 2.16
C TYR A 50 -15.98 10.57 2.64
N ASN A 51 -15.22 11.63 2.91
CA ASN A 51 -15.78 12.93 3.31
C ASN A 51 -16.49 13.64 2.17
N ALA A 52 -16.06 13.43 0.92
CA ALA A 52 -16.70 13.99 -0.26
C ALA A 52 -18.05 13.33 -0.62
N GLU A 53 -18.39 12.20 0.00
CA GLU A 53 -19.67 11.51 -0.25
C GLU A 53 -20.86 12.33 0.24
N SER A 54 -21.94 12.33 -0.54
CA SER A 54 -23.21 12.91 -0.12
C SER A 54 -23.79 12.15 1.09
N PRO A 55 -24.68 12.77 1.88
CA PRO A 55 -25.34 12.07 2.99
C PRO A 55 -26.07 10.79 2.55
N GLN A 56 -26.71 10.82 1.38
CA GLN A 56 -27.37 9.64 0.79
C GLN A 56 -26.38 8.53 0.45
N MET A 57 -25.20 8.88 -0.08
CA MET A 57 -24.14 7.91 -0.37
C MET A 57 -23.55 7.31 0.90
N LYS A 58 -23.38 8.10 1.96
CA LYS A 58 -22.92 7.59 3.27
C LYS A 58 -23.90 6.60 3.88
N GLU A 59 -25.21 6.89 3.79
CA GLU A 59 -26.24 5.97 4.25
C GLU A 59 -26.26 4.67 3.43
N LEU A 60 -26.17 4.78 2.10
CA LEU A 60 -26.06 3.62 1.23
C LEU A 60 -24.82 2.77 1.55
N ARG A 61 -23.67 3.42 1.75
CA ARG A 61 -22.42 2.77 2.13
C ARG A 61 -22.56 2.03 3.45
N SER A 62 -23.17 2.64 4.46
CA SER A 62 -23.38 1.98 5.76
C SER A 62 -24.26 0.72 5.63
N LYS A 63 -25.34 0.78 4.86
CA LYS A 63 -26.20 -0.40 4.60
C LYS A 63 -25.46 -1.48 3.82
N ASN A 64 -24.68 -1.09 2.81
CA ASN A 64 -23.89 -2.01 2.02
C ASN A 64 -22.77 -2.64 2.85
N ASP A 65 -22.09 -1.86 3.69
CA ASP A 65 -21.00 -2.31 4.56
C ASP A 65 -21.48 -3.38 5.54
N ALA A 66 -22.62 -3.16 6.21
CA ALA A 66 -23.21 -4.15 7.09
C ALA A 66 -23.52 -5.47 6.36
N TYR A 67 -24.19 -5.38 5.22
CA TYR A 67 -24.54 -6.55 4.42
C TYR A 67 -23.30 -7.29 3.88
N CYS A 68 -22.35 -6.56 3.31
CA CYS A 68 -21.17 -7.14 2.68
C CYS A 68 -20.24 -7.76 3.74
N THR A 69 -20.14 -7.14 4.92
CA THR A 69 -19.42 -7.69 6.07
C THR A 69 -20.05 -8.99 6.50
N GLU A 70 -21.36 -9.01 6.78
CA GLU A 70 -22.08 -10.22 7.18
C GLU A 70 -21.87 -11.34 6.16
N LEU A 71 -22.01 -11.04 4.86
CA LEU A 71 -21.80 -12.00 3.78
C LEU A 71 -20.38 -12.60 3.82
N SER A 72 -19.37 -11.75 4.01
CA SER A 72 -17.94 -12.13 4.05
C SER A 72 -17.47 -12.83 5.31
N GLU A 73 -18.23 -12.77 6.39
CA GLU A 73 -17.94 -13.45 7.65
C GLU A 73 -18.56 -14.85 7.73
N LYS A 74 -19.57 -15.14 6.89
CA LYS A 74 -20.24 -16.44 6.85
C LYS A 74 -19.22 -17.58 6.71
N PRO A 75 -19.33 -18.66 7.50
CA PRO A 75 -18.37 -19.77 7.48
C PRO A 75 -18.10 -20.34 6.08
N GLU A 76 -19.14 -20.47 5.25
CA GLU A 76 -19.06 -20.97 3.88
C GLU A 76 -18.28 -20.05 2.92
N ASN A 77 -18.18 -18.76 3.25
CA ASN A 77 -17.51 -17.76 2.43
C ASN A 77 -16.09 -17.46 2.91
N ARG A 78 -15.66 -18.00 4.04
CA ARG A 78 -14.32 -17.75 4.58
C ARG A 78 -13.24 -18.36 3.70
N VAL A 79 -12.10 -17.68 3.64
CA VAL A 79 -10.94 -18.13 2.86
C VAL A 79 -10.12 -19.09 3.70
N ALA A 80 -9.88 -20.30 3.20
CA ALA A 80 -9.00 -21.26 3.85
C ALA A 80 -7.56 -20.72 3.89
N ARG A 81 -6.94 -20.72 5.08
CA ARG A 81 -5.55 -20.26 5.26
C ARG A 81 -4.83 -21.19 6.22
N ILE A 82 -3.58 -21.52 5.90
CA ILE A 82 -2.71 -22.34 6.76
C ILE A 82 -2.60 -21.66 8.14
N GLY A 83 -2.85 -22.43 9.20
CA GLY A 83 -2.88 -21.93 10.59
C GLY A 83 -4.24 -21.40 11.06
N PHE A 84 -5.26 -21.36 10.20
CA PHE A 84 -6.61 -20.88 10.55
C PHE A 84 -7.65 -21.96 10.21
N PRO A 85 -7.99 -22.85 11.16
CA PRO A 85 -8.89 -23.99 10.89
C PRO A 85 -10.31 -23.55 10.49
N ASN A 86 -10.74 -22.38 10.95
CA ASN A 86 -12.06 -21.80 10.64
C ASN A 86 -12.01 -20.80 9.47
N GLY A 87 -10.92 -20.79 8.70
CA GLY A 87 -10.66 -19.81 7.65
C GLY A 87 -10.46 -18.39 8.17
N VAL A 88 -10.20 -17.47 7.25
CA VAL A 88 -10.10 -16.03 7.50
C VAL A 88 -11.21 -15.29 6.77
N TRP A 89 -11.47 -14.07 7.22
CA TRP A 89 -12.41 -13.15 6.59
C TRP A 89 -12.12 -12.99 5.09
N ASN A 90 -13.16 -13.00 4.27
CA ASN A 90 -13.03 -12.94 2.81
C ASN A 90 -13.04 -11.49 2.32
N GLN A 91 -11.90 -10.83 2.47
CA GLN A 91 -11.69 -9.45 2.01
C GLN A 91 -12.02 -9.25 0.52
N PRO A 92 -11.57 -10.10 -0.43
CA PRO A 92 -11.89 -9.92 -1.84
C PRO A 92 -13.40 -9.94 -2.13
N MET A 93 -14.15 -10.80 -1.42
CA MET A 93 -15.60 -10.85 -1.59
C MET A 93 -16.29 -9.62 -1.01
N TYR A 94 -15.83 -9.10 0.14
CA TYR A 94 -16.31 -7.84 0.69
C TYR A 94 -16.10 -6.68 -0.30
N GLU A 95 -14.89 -6.52 -0.84
CA GLU A 95 -14.57 -5.44 -1.78
C GLU A 95 -15.43 -5.51 -3.05
N GLN A 96 -15.59 -6.70 -3.64
CA GLN A 96 -16.45 -6.90 -4.80
C GLN A 96 -17.93 -6.64 -4.49
N CYS A 97 -18.39 -7.00 -3.30
CA CYS A 97 -19.76 -6.74 -2.86
C CYS A 97 -20.02 -5.23 -2.77
N MET A 98 -19.10 -4.49 -2.14
CA MET A 98 -19.17 -3.03 -2.01
C MET A 98 -19.15 -2.34 -3.38
N GLU A 99 -18.29 -2.78 -4.28
CA GLU A 99 -18.21 -2.27 -5.66
C GLU A 99 -19.51 -2.51 -6.44
N LYS A 100 -20.01 -3.75 -6.46
CA LYS A 100 -21.26 -4.11 -7.18
C LYS A 100 -22.49 -3.37 -6.66
N ARG A 101 -22.48 -2.98 -5.38
CA ARG A 101 -23.56 -2.22 -4.75
C ARG A 101 -23.38 -0.70 -4.85
N GLY A 102 -22.41 -0.24 -5.63
CA GLY A 102 -22.21 1.17 -5.97
C GLY A 102 -21.47 1.99 -4.91
N THR A 103 -20.86 1.34 -3.92
CA THR A 103 -20.09 2.01 -2.85
C THR A 103 -18.70 1.40 -2.74
N PRO A 104 -17.85 1.47 -3.80
CA PRO A 104 -16.53 0.85 -3.80
C PRO A 104 -15.68 1.34 -2.62
N THR A 105 -14.76 0.51 -2.16
CA THR A 105 -13.78 0.93 -1.15
C THR A 105 -12.80 1.93 -1.77
N TYR A 106 -12.15 2.75 -0.94
CA TYR A 106 -11.12 3.66 -1.42
C TYR A 106 -9.99 2.92 -2.17
N GLY A 107 -9.58 1.73 -1.69
CA GLY A 107 -8.58 0.90 -2.37
C GLY A 107 -9.02 0.44 -3.76
N ALA A 108 -10.29 0.01 -3.91
CA ALA A 108 -10.86 -0.36 -5.21
C ALA A 108 -10.93 0.87 -6.15
N TYR A 109 -11.38 2.03 -5.64
CA TYR A 109 -11.40 3.28 -6.38
C TYR A 109 -10.00 3.66 -6.91
N VAL A 110 -8.97 3.63 -6.07
CA VAL A 110 -7.59 3.94 -6.48
C VAL A 110 -7.10 2.97 -7.55
N SER A 111 -7.38 1.67 -7.37
CA SER A 111 -6.98 0.64 -8.33
C SER A 111 -7.59 0.88 -9.72
N GLU A 112 -8.87 1.24 -9.77
CA GLU A 112 -9.54 1.61 -11.03
C GLU A 112 -8.95 2.89 -11.66
N GLN A 113 -8.62 3.90 -10.85
CA GLN A 113 -7.97 5.11 -11.35
C GLN A 113 -6.59 4.83 -11.97
N VAL A 114 -5.83 3.91 -11.37
CA VAL A 114 -4.54 3.47 -11.93
C VAL A 114 -4.74 2.75 -13.27
N LYS A 115 -5.70 1.81 -13.35
CA LYS A 115 -6.02 1.10 -14.60
C LYS A 115 -6.40 2.07 -15.72
N LYS A 116 -7.23 3.08 -15.43
CA LYS A 116 -7.63 4.12 -16.38
C LYS A 116 -6.43 4.93 -16.86
N ARG A 117 -5.60 5.42 -15.93
CA ARG A 117 -4.37 6.16 -16.24
C ARG A 117 -3.43 5.34 -17.13
N ASP A 118 -3.23 4.07 -16.80
CA ASP A 118 -2.36 3.20 -17.58
C ASP A 118 -2.92 2.92 -18.97
N ALA A 119 -4.25 2.75 -19.10
CA ALA A 119 -4.91 2.62 -20.39
C ALA A 119 -4.72 3.88 -21.26
N GLU A 120 -4.85 5.07 -20.68
CA GLU A 120 -4.58 6.34 -21.38
C GLU A 120 -3.13 6.46 -21.82
N ARG A 121 -2.18 6.09 -20.95
CA ARG A 121 -0.75 6.08 -21.28
C ARG A 121 -0.41 5.11 -22.40
N ARG A 122 -1.04 3.93 -22.43
CA ARG A 122 -0.93 2.97 -23.55
C ARG A 122 -1.50 3.58 -24.83
N ALA A 123 -2.65 4.24 -24.78
CA ALA A 123 -3.25 4.90 -25.94
C ALA A 123 -2.37 6.03 -26.50
N ARG A 124 -1.58 6.70 -25.65
CA ARG A 124 -0.58 7.70 -26.05
C ARG A 124 0.78 7.10 -26.46
N GLY A 125 0.96 5.79 -26.38
CA GLY A 125 2.22 5.12 -26.70
C GLY A 125 3.34 5.30 -25.66
N GLU A 126 3.03 5.80 -24.46
CA GLU A 126 4.02 6.01 -23.38
C GLU A 126 4.40 4.71 -22.65
N ILE A 127 3.57 3.67 -22.76
CA ILE A 127 3.80 2.35 -22.16
C ILE A 127 3.63 1.31 -23.25
N PHE A 128 4.69 0.56 -23.55
CA PHE A 128 4.64 -0.59 -24.45
C PHE A 128 4.03 -1.78 -23.70
N SER A 129 2.98 -2.39 -24.24
CA SER A 129 2.46 -3.66 -23.73
C SER A 129 3.33 -4.77 -24.31
N PRO A 130 4.04 -5.59 -23.51
CA PRO A 130 4.90 -6.65 -24.06
C PRO A 130 4.10 -7.84 -24.61
N ASN A 131 2.77 -7.83 -24.51
CA ASN A 131 1.90 -8.86 -25.06
C ASN A 131 0.89 -8.22 -26.02
N MET A 132 1.18 -8.28 -27.32
CA MET A 132 0.23 -8.23 -28.41
C MET A 132 0.59 -9.34 -29.39
#